data_AF-A0A7S2CAV6-F1
#
_entry.id   AF-A0A7S2CAV6-F1
#
_cell.length_a   1.000
_cell.length_b   1.000
_cell.length_c   1.000
_cell.angle_alpha   90.00
_cell.angle_beta   90.00
_cell.angle_gamma   90.00
#
_symmetry.space_group_name_H-M   'P 1'
#
loop_
_entity.id
_entity.type
_entity.pdbx_description
1 polymer ?
#
loop_
_entity_poly.entity_id
_entity_poly.type
_entity_poly.pdbx_seq_one_letter_code
_entity_poly.pdbx_strand_id
1 'polypeptide(L)'
;CDAMNRDIMNVIFGGMNVAVKKEGDAVVREHTETNADGAAAALAESKSVMIVPGYGMAVARCQNSVAAIAKTLRDKGVDVRFGIHPVAGRMPGQMNVLLAEAGVPYDWVQEMEEVNPDMDSVDTCLIVGANDTTNSGAQEGDADHPLAGMPVIEV
;
A
#
# COMPACT_ATOMS: atom_id res chain seq x y z
N CYS A 1 3.20 11.79 15.52
CA CYS A 1 3.79 10.73 14.67
C CYS A 1 2.76 9.61 14.50
N ASP A 2 1.51 10.02 14.28
CA ASP A 2 0.35 9.23 14.72
C ASP A 2 0.02 8.16 13.67
N ALA A 3 0.26 8.47 12.40
CA ALA A 3 0.17 7.53 11.28
C ALA A 3 1.16 6.35 11.35
N MET A 4 2.21 6.42 12.18
CA MET A 4 3.13 5.29 12.43
C MET A 4 2.82 4.56 13.74
N ASN A 5 1.82 5.03 14.49
CA ASN A 5 1.56 4.62 15.87
C ASN A 5 2.81 4.69 16.77
N ARG A 6 3.56 5.81 16.71
CA ARG A 6 4.77 6.03 17.51
C ARG A 6 4.80 7.41 18.15
N ASP A 7 5.36 7.50 19.36
CA ASP A 7 5.66 8.77 20.02
C ASP A 7 6.88 9.46 19.39
N ILE A 8 6.86 10.80 19.28
CA ILE A 8 7.95 11.60 18.71
C ILE A 8 9.28 11.44 19.47
N MET A 9 9.24 11.29 20.80
CA MET A 9 10.43 11.08 21.62
C MET A 9 11.05 9.71 21.33
N ASN A 10 10.23 8.69 21.08
CA ASN A 10 10.71 7.36 20.70
C ASN A 10 11.38 7.38 19.31
N VAL A 11 10.90 8.21 18.39
CA VAL A 11 11.50 8.36 17.06
C VAL A 11 12.85 9.09 17.14
N ILE A 12 12.95 10.17 17.93
CA ILE A 12 14.16 10.99 18.04
C ILE A 12 15.28 10.28 18.80
N PHE A 13 14.95 9.62 19.92
CA PHE A 13 15.93 8.99 20.80
C PHE A 13 16.15 7.50 20.53
N GLY A 14 15.59 6.98 19.43
CA GLY A 14 15.82 5.61 18.98
C GLY A 14 15.29 4.55 19.95
N GLY A 15 14.03 4.71 20.40
CA GLY A 15 13.27 3.72 21.15
C GLY A 15 14.07 2.97 22.21
N MET A 16 14.26 3.58 23.39
CA MET A 16 14.95 2.98 24.56
C MET A 16 14.35 1.66 25.09
N ASN A 17 13.34 1.08 24.43
CA ASN A 17 12.72 -0.20 24.76
C ASN A 17 12.22 -0.99 23.53
N VAL A 18 12.85 -0.87 22.35
CA VAL A 18 12.60 -1.89 21.31
C VAL A 18 13.43 -3.12 21.68
N ALA A 19 12.86 -3.98 22.51
CA ALA A 19 13.40 -5.32 22.69
C ALA A 19 13.51 -5.93 21.29
N VAL A 20 14.74 -6.15 20.81
CA VAL A 20 14.98 -6.95 19.61
C VAL A 20 14.49 -8.34 19.93
N LYS A 21 13.24 -8.63 19.57
CA LYS A 21 12.67 -9.95 19.75
C LYS A 21 13.49 -10.89 18.87
N LYS A 22 13.97 -11.98 19.47
CA LYS A 22 14.55 -13.13 18.75
C LYS A 22 13.65 -13.43 17.56
N GLU A 23 14.22 -13.55 16.37
CA GLU A 23 13.54 -14.15 15.21
C GLU A 23 12.92 -15.46 15.70
N GLY A 24 11.59 -15.48 15.85
CA GLY A 24 10.86 -16.74 15.88
C GLY A 24 11.04 -17.40 14.52
N ASP A 25 11.04 -18.73 14.47
CA ASP A 25 11.16 -19.48 13.23
C ASP A 25 10.31 -18.83 12.14
N ALA A 26 10.95 -18.55 11.00
CA ALA A 26 10.28 -17.95 9.87
C ALA A 26 9.04 -18.79 9.56
N VAL A 27 7.85 -18.21 9.74
CA VAL A 27 6.61 -18.86 9.37
C VAL A 27 6.65 -18.96 7.84
N VAL A 28 7.06 -20.12 7.33
CA VAL A 28 6.98 -20.42 5.91
C VAL A 28 5.50 -20.54 5.58
N ARG A 29 4.90 -19.45 5.13
CA ARG A 29 3.57 -19.46 4.53
C ARG A 29 3.73 -19.83 3.06
N GLU A 30 2.84 -20.67 2.57
CA GLU A 30 2.74 -20.90 1.13
C GLU A 30 2.24 -19.61 0.46
N HIS A 31 2.87 -19.21 -0.63
CA HIS A 31 2.44 -18.09 -1.45
C HIS A 31 2.11 -18.57 -2.86
N THR A 32 1.17 -17.88 -3.50
CA THR A 32 0.80 -18.13 -4.89
C THR A 32 1.55 -17.15 -5.78
N GLU A 33 2.29 -17.66 -6.76
CA GLU A 33 2.96 -16.85 -7.77
C GLU A 33 2.11 -16.76 -9.04
N THR A 34 2.20 -15.60 -9.71
CA THR A 34 1.64 -15.38 -11.04
C THR A 34 2.65 -14.63 -11.89
N ASN A 35 2.44 -14.64 -13.21
CA ASN A 35 3.25 -13.87 -14.16
C ASN A 35 2.53 -12.58 -14.57
N ALA A 36 3.19 -11.77 -15.40
CA ALA A 36 2.63 -10.50 -15.86
C ALA A 36 1.30 -10.67 -16.60
N ASP A 37 1.19 -11.70 -17.45
CA ASP A 37 -0.03 -11.96 -18.23
C ASP A 37 -1.20 -12.36 -17.32
N GLY A 38 -0.95 -13.19 -16.30
CA GLY A 38 -1.95 -13.58 -15.31
C GLY A 38 -2.43 -12.39 -14.47
N ALA A 39 -1.51 -11.51 -14.05
CA ALA A 39 -1.88 -10.27 -13.38
C ALA A 39 -2.70 -9.34 -14.28
N ALA A 40 -2.32 -9.20 -15.55
CA ALA A 40 -3.07 -8.38 -16.51
C ALA A 40 -4.48 -8.93 -16.78
N ALA A 41 -4.62 -10.26 -16.86
CA ALA A 41 -5.90 -10.93 -17.01
C ALA A 41 -6.81 -10.67 -15.80
N ALA A 42 -6.29 -10.86 -14.58
CA ALA A 42 -7.04 -10.58 -13.35
C ALA A 42 -7.56 -9.14 -13.33
N LEU A 43 -6.68 -8.16 -13.59
CA LEU A 43 -7.05 -6.74 -13.63
C LEU A 43 -8.08 -6.40 -14.72
N ALA A 44 -8.03 -7.09 -15.87
CA ALA A 44 -8.94 -6.85 -16.98
C ALA A 44 -10.33 -7.47 -16.77
N GLU A 45 -10.44 -8.48 -15.91
CA GLU A 45 -11.69 -9.14 -15.54
C GLU A 45 -12.40 -8.44 -14.38
N SER A 46 -11.67 -7.65 -13.57
CA SER A 46 -12.21 -6.83 -12.49
C SER A 46 -13.14 -5.72 -12.99
N LYS A 47 -14.17 -5.38 -12.20
CA LYS A 47 -14.97 -4.17 -12.39
C LYS A 47 -14.43 -3.01 -11.54
N SER A 48 -13.85 -3.31 -10.39
CA SER A 48 -13.20 -2.35 -9.49
C SER A 48 -11.77 -2.78 -9.16
N VAL A 49 -10.82 -1.85 -9.26
CA VAL A 49 -9.40 -2.06 -8.96
C VAL A 49 -8.90 -0.98 -8.01
N MET A 50 -8.28 -1.39 -6.91
CA MET A 50 -7.55 -0.50 -6.00
C MET A 50 -6.06 -0.65 -6.25
N ILE A 51 -5.36 0.44 -6.58
CA ILE A 51 -3.90 0.46 -6.70
C ILE A 51 -3.31 1.09 -5.43
N VAL A 52 -2.46 0.35 -4.73
CA VAL A 52 -1.79 0.83 -3.51
C VAL A 52 -0.29 1.01 -3.78
N PRO A 53 0.16 2.24 -4.09
CA PRO A 53 1.58 2.50 -4.34
C PRO A 53 2.36 2.63 -3.03
N GLY A 54 3.61 2.18 -3.06
CA GLY A 54 4.56 2.37 -1.97
C GLY A 54 5.92 2.87 -2.45
N TYR A 55 6.90 2.90 -1.53
CA TYR A 55 8.23 3.43 -1.82
C TYR A 55 8.94 2.70 -2.97
N GLY A 56 8.67 1.40 -3.17
CA GLY A 56 9.24 0.63 -4.29
C GLY A 56 8.87 1.21 -5.66
N MET A 57 7.67 1.78 -5.82
CA MET A 57 7.26 2.47 -7.04
C MET A 57 8.16 3.68 -7.33
N ALA A 58 8.47 4.47 -6.30
CA ALA A 58 9.33 5.64 -6.41
C ALA A 58 10.78 5.27 -6.75
N VAL A 59 11.31 4.22 -6.11
CA VAL A 59 12.67 3.72 -6.37
C VAL A 59 12.80 3.21 -7.80
N ALA A 60 11.80 2.45 -8.27
CA ALA A 60 11.76 1.92 -9.63
C ALA A 60 11.42 2.98 -10.70
N ARG A 61 10.96 4.16 -10.29
CA ARG A 61 10.49 5.25 -11.18
C ARG A 61 9.39 4.78 -12.15
N CYS A 62 8.50 3.91 -11.67
CA CYS A 62 7.48 3.29 -12.50
C CYS A 62 6.10 3.97 -12.42
N GLN A 63 5.99 5.15 -11.81
CA GLN A 63 4.72 5.88 -11.67
C GLN A 63 3.99 6.11 -13.02
N ASN A 64 4.73 6.38 -14.10
CA ASN A 64 4.17 6.53 -15.44
C ASN A 64 3.58 5.22 -15.98
N SER A 65 4.23 4.09 -15.70
CA SER A 65 3.73 2.77 -16.10
C SER A 65 2.47 2.40 -15.33
N VAL A 66 2.42 2.69 -14.03
CA VAL A 66 1.24 2.46 -13.19
C VAL A 66 0.08 3.36 -13.65
N ALA A 67 0.33 4.64 -13.94
CA ALA A 67 -0.67 5.55 -14.49
C ALA A 67 -1.20 5.07 -15.86
N ALA A 68 -0.33 4.55 -16.72
CA ALA A 68 -0.74 3.99 -18.01
C ALA A 68 -1.62 2.74 -17.85
N ILE A 69 -1.33 1.86 -16.88
CA ILE A 69 -2.18 0.71 -16.54
C ILE A 69 -3.56 1.20 -16.08
N ALA A 70 -3.60 2.13 -15.12
CA ALA A 70 -4.85 2.67 -14.60
C ALA A 70 -5.71 3.30 -15.70
N LYS A 71 -5.09 4.08 -16.59
CA LYS A 71 -5.77 4.67 -17.74
C LYS A 71 -6.31 3.60 -18.69
N THR A 72 -5.51 2.59 -19.02
CA THR A 72 -5.93 1.50 -19.92
C THR A 72 -7.13 0.73 -19.38
N LEU A 73 -7.17 0.50 -18.07
CA LEU A 73 -8.28 -0.17 -17.40
C LEU A 73 -9.53 0.72 -17.37
N ARG A 74 -9.38 2.02 -17.05
CA ARG A 74 -10.49 2.98 -17.09
C ARG A 74 -11.07 3.17 -18.49
N ASP A 75 -10.24 3.18 -19.54
CA ASP A 75 -10.69 3.23 -20.94
C ASP A 75 -11.54 1.99 -21.31
N LYS A 76 -11.39 0.88 -20.57
CA LYS A 76 -12.22 -0.34 -20.69
C LYS A 76 -13.43 -0.34 -19.76
N GLY A 77 -13.65 0.72 -18.99
CA GLY A 77 -14.78 0.86 -18.07
C GLY A 77 -14.58 0.25 -16.68
N VAL A 78 -13.35 -0.12 -16.31
CA VAL A 78 -13.01 -0.56 -14.95
C VAL A 78 -12.89 0.67 -14.04
N ASP A 79 -13.50 0.62 -12.86
CA ASP A 79 -13.32 1.66 -11.83
C ASP A 79 -11.96 1.47 -11.15
N VAL A 80 -11.00 2.34 -11.45
CA VAL A 80 -9.64 2.25 -10.89
C VAL A 80 -9.38 3.39 -9.93
N ARG A 81 -9.10 3.09 -8.67
CA ARG A 81 -8.78 4.08 -7.63
C ARG A 81 -7.37 3.85 -7.10
N PHE A 82 -6.74 4.90 -6.57
CA PHE A 82 -5.44 4.87 -5.92
C PHE A 82 -5.62 5.10 -4.43
N GLY A 83 -5.22 4.13 -3.61
CA GLY A 83 -5.26 4.24 -2.16
C GLY A 83 -3.91 4.67 -1.59
N ILE A 84 -3.85 5.83 -0.96
CA ILE A 84 -2.62 6.40 -0.42
C ILE A 84 -2.59 6.26 1.09
N HIS A 85 -1.55 5.59 1.58
CA HIS A 85 -1.24 5.60 3.00
C HIS A 85 -0.48 6.89 3.34
N PRO A 86 -0.80 7.59 4.45
CA PRO A 86 -0.19 8.88 4.81
C PRO A 86 1.34 8.87 4.99
N VAL A 87 1.95 7.70 5.19
CA VAL A 87 3.41 7.51 5.35
C VAL A 87 4.02 6.67 4.21
N ALA A 88 3.28 6.45 3.12
CA ALA A 88 3.84 5.79 1.95
C ALA A 88 4.97 6.63 1.33
N GLY A 89 6.18 6.05 1.27
CA GLY A 89 7.37 6.69 0.72
C GLY A 89 8.43 7.04 1.76
N ARG A 90 9.08 8.18 1.55
CA ARG A 90 10.16 8.75 2.38
C ARG A 90 9.97 10.23 2.68
N MET A 91 8.92 10.84 2.13
CA MET A 91 8.52 12.22 2.38
C MET A 91 6.99 12.27 2.48
N PRO A 92 6.42 13.09 3.38
CA PRO A 92 4.97 13.28 3.42
C PRO A 92 4.41 13.68 2.05
N GLY A 93 3.35 13.01 1.60
CA GLY A 93 2.71 13.27 0.31
C GLY A 93 3.54 12.88 -0.91
N GLN A 94 4.64 12.12 -0.75
CA GLN A 94 5.51 11.74 -1.87
C GLN A 94 4.73 11.01 -2.97
N MET A 95 3.82 10.09 -2.61
CA MET A 95 3.04 9.35 -3.60
C MET A 95 2.09 10.28 -4.37
N ASN A 96 1.41 11.21 -3.69
CA ASN A 96 0.51 12.17 -4.35
C ASN A 96 1.27 13.02 -5.38
N VAL A 97 2.49 13.46 -5.05
CA VAL A 97 3.34 14.22 -5.98
C VAL A 97 3.74 13.38 -7.19
N LEU A 98 4.20 12.14 -6.98
CA LEU A 98 4.62 11.26 -8.08
C LEU A 98 3.46 10.88 -9.01
N LEU A 99 2.27 10.65 -8.46
CA LEU A 99 1.07 10.38 -9.24
C LEU A 99 0.61 11.62 -10.01
N ALA A 100 0.67 12.80 -9.41
CA ALA A 100 0.40 14.06 -10.10
C ALA A 100 1.40 14.32 -11.23
N GLU A 101 2.69 14.05 -11.03
CA GLU A 101 3.72 14.11 -12.08
C GLU A 101 3.42 13.14 -13.23
N ALA A 102 2.91 11.94 -12.90
CA ALA A 102 2.48 10.94 -13.88
C ALA A 102 1.14 11.27 -14.57
N GLY A 103 0.50 12.39 -14.22
CA GLY A 103 -0.75 12.84 -14.82
C GLY A 103 -1.98 12.09 -14.32
N VAL A 104 -1.92 11.46 -13.14
CA VAL A 104 -3.08 10.84 -12.51
C VAL A 104 -4.01 11.94 -11.96
N PRO A 105 -5.28 11.97 -12.37
CA PRO A 105 -6.24 12.92 -11.84
C PRO A 105 -6.48 12.75 -10.33
N TYR A 106 -6.59 13.86 -9.60
CA TYR A 106 -6.76 13.85 -8.14
C TYR A 106 -8.04 13.15 -7.67
N ASP A 107 -9.09 13.13 -8.49
CA ASP A 107 -10.35 12.43 -8.21
C ASP A 107 -10.19 10.89 -8.21
N TRP A 108 -9.06 10.37 -8.70
CA TRP A 108 -8.76 8.93 -8.66
C TRP A 108 -8.01 8.56 -7.40
N VAL A 109 -7.49 9.54 -6.67
CA VAL A 109 -6.62 9.36 -5.51
C VAL A 109 -7.42 9.57 -4.24
N GLN A 110 -7.45 8.55 -3.39
CA GLN A 110 -8.17 8.52 -2.13
C GLN A 110 -7.20 8.25 -0.99
N GLU A 111 -7.46 8.87 0.16
CA GLU A 111 -6.67 8.63 1.36
C GLU A 111 -7.12 7.33 2.06
N MET A 112 -6.24 6.72 2.86
CA MET A 112 -6.51 5.44 3.54
C MET A 112 -7.86 5.37 4.28
N GLU A 113 -8.26 6.43 4.96
CA GLU A 113 -9.52 6.49 5.71
C GLU A 113 -10.76 6.41 4.80
N GLU A 114 -10.64 6.86 3.55
CA GLU A 114 -11.70 6.81 2.55
C GLU A 114 -11.74 5.44 1.86
N VAL A 115 -10.59 4.77 1.76
CA VAL A 115 -10.42 3.50 1.04
C VAL A 115 -10.80 2.28 1.86
N ASN A 116 -10.42 2.23 3.15
CA ASN A 116 -10.67 1.05 3.99
C ASN A 116 -12.16 0.65 4.08
N PRO A 117 -13.12 1.58 4.25
CA PRO A 117 -14.55 1.22 4.28
C PRO A 117 -15.06 0.59 2.98
N ASP A 118 -14.38 0.82 1.86
CA ASP A 118 -14.79 0.36 0.54
C ASP A 118 -14.06 -0.91 0.09
N MET A 119 -13.03 -1.39 0.82
CA MET A 119 -12.15 -2.45 0.29
C MET A 119 -12.87 -3.77 0.07
N ASP A 120 -13.88 -4.09 0.88
CA ASP A 120 -14.74 -5.28 0.70
C ASP A 120 -15.47 -5.31 -0.66
N SER A 121 -15.59 -4.15 -1.33
CA SER A 121 -16.22 -3.99 -2.65
C SER A 121 -15.22 -3.92 -3.82
N VAL A 122 -13.92 -4.01 -3.54
CA VAL A 122 -12.85 -3.98 -4.54
C VAL A 122 -12.61 -5.40 -5.06
N ASP A 123 -12.78 -5.62 -6.37
CA ASP A 123 -12.57 -6.94 -6.97
C ASP A 123 -11.09 -7.34 -6.98
N THR A 124 -10.18 -6.38 -7.15
CA THR A 124 -8.73 -6.66 -7.20
C THR A 124 -7.91 -5.50 -6.64
N CYS A 125 -7.02 -5.81 -5.69
CA CYS A 125 -6.05 -4.87 -5.16
C CYS A 125 -4.65 -5.11 -5.77
N LEU A 126 -4.09 -4.10 -6.42
CA LEU A 126 -2.74 -4.11 -6.99
C LEU A 126 -1.79 -3.32 -6.10
N ILE A 127 -0.98 -4.03 -5.33
CA ILE A 127 0.02 -3.44 -4.44
C ILE A 127 1.33 -3.24 -5.22
N VAL A 128 1.81 -2.00 -5.31
CA VAL A 128 3.02 -1.66 -6.08
C VAL A 128 4.11 -1.10 -5.17
N GLY A 129 4.99 -1.97 -4.70
CA GLY A 129 6.15 -1.56 -3.90
C GLY A 129 5.81 -1.02 -2.51
N ALA A 130 4.66 -1.41 -1.96
CA ALA A 130 4.29 -1.24 -0.56
C ALA A 130 4.49 -2.56 0.21
N ASN A 131 4.64 -2.47 1.53
CA ASN A 131 4.78 -3.63 2.41
C ASN A 131 4.19 -3.32 3.79
N ASP A 132 4.91 -2.55 4.62
CA ASP A 132 4.48 -2.22 5.99
C ASP A 132 3.09 -1.56 6.03
N THR A 133 2.78 -0.70 5.06
CA THR A 133 1.52 0.04 4.95
C THR A 133 0.30 -0.81 4.56
N THR A 134 0.51 -2.09 4.24
CA THR A 134 -0.53 -3.06 3.86
C THR A 134 -0.40 -4.35 4.69
N ASN A 135 0.38 -4.33 5.77
CA ASN A 135 0.71 -5.53 6.52
C ASN A 135 -0.37 -5.81 7.57
N SER A 136 -1.16 -6.88 7.39
CA SER A 136 -2.22 -7.28 8.32
C SER A 136 -1.71 -7.59 9.74
N GLY A 137 -0.42 -7.92 9.89
CA GLY A 137 0.23 -8.09 11.19
C GLY A 137 0.24 -6.84 12.07
N ALA A 138 -0.04 -5.65 11.51
CA ALA A 138 -0.23 -4.44 12.29
C ALA A 138 -1.53 -4.46 13.12
N GLN A 139 -2.60 -5.10 12.65
CA GLN A 139 -3.89 -5.17 13.34
C GLN A 139 -4.15 -6.55 13.97
N GLU A 140 -3.82 -7.62 13.26
CA GLU A 140 -4.14 -9.00 13.65
C GLU A 140 -2.98 -9.71 14.38
N GLY A 141 -1.79 -9.10 14.37
CA GLY A 141 -0.58 -9.67 14.94
C GLY A 141 -0.57 -9.66 16.47
N ASP A 142 0.39 -10.39 17.05
CA ASP A 142 0.67 -10.32 18.48
C ASP A 142 0.96 -8.88 18.92
N ALA A 143 0.65 -8.55 20.18
CA ALA A 143 0.94 -7.24 20.76
C ALA A 143 2.44 -6.85 20.67
N ASP A 144 3.32 -7.83 20.50
CA ASP A 144 4.76 -7.66 20.35
C ASP A 144 5.20 -7.42 18.89
N HIS A 145 4.28 -7.39 17.92
CA HIS A 145 4.61 -7.14 16.51
C HIS A 145 5.17 -5.71 16.36
N PRO A 146 6.26 -5.49 15.59
CA PRO A 146 6.91 -4.17 15.49
C PRO A 146 6.01 -3.04 14.95
N LEU A 147 4.94 -3.40 14.24
CA LEU A 147 3.94 -2.49 13.67
C LEU A 147 2.60 -2.57 14.40
N ALA A 148 2.51 -3.22 15.57
CA ALA A 148 1.25 -3.40 16.29
C ALA A 148 0.54 -2.05 16.53
N GLY A 149 -0.73 -1.97 16.10
CA GLY A 149 -1.58 -0.78 16.19
C GLY A 149 -1.29 0.30 15.14
N MET A 150 -0.36 0.09 14.20
CA MET A 150 -0.18 1.00 13.07
C MET A 150 -1.42 0.90 12.16
N PRO A 151 -2.09 2.03 11.84
CA PRO A 151 -3.10 2.05 10.80
C PRO A 151 -2.48 1.56 9.48
N VAL A 152 -3.19 0.73 8.72
CA VAL A 152 -2.75 0.21 7.42
C VAL A 152 -3.91 0.28 6.44
N ILE A 153 -3.61 0.21 5.14
CA ILE A 153 -4.64 -0.07 4.14
C ILE A 153 -4.99 -1.55 4.26
N GLU A 154 -6.24 -1.84 4.56
CA GLU A 154 -6.78 -3.18 4.81
C GLU A 154 -7.07 -3.86 3.47
N VAL A 155 -6.02 -4.43 2.86
CA VAL A 155 -6.05 -5.08 1.53
C VAL A 155 -6.45 -6.55 1.57
#